data_AF-A0A961VAE2-F1
#
_entry.id   AF-A0A961VAE2-F1
#
_cell.length_a   1.000
_cell.length_b   1.000
_cell.length_c   1.000
_cell.angle_alpha   90.00
_cell.angle_beta   90.00
_cell.angle_gamma   90.00
#
_symmetry.space_group_name_H-M   'P 1'
#
loop_
_entity.id
_entity.type
_entity.pdbx_description
1 polymer ?
#
loop_
_entity_poly.entity_id
_entity_poly.type
_entity_poly.pdbx_seq_one_letter_code
_entity_poly.pdbx_strand_id
1 'polypeptide(L)'
;MTVQATRGDALAAEATAREVMGSGGRRWLTYAGIATVILAIASGAGSFMVMTGLTPLTPTKNVVIAIAIINLAFVLGLVGLITFEAWLVLRARRLRKAASRLHVQIIALFCLVAAAPAILLAVIASVTLDRGLDRWFEERTRAIIDNSLTVARAYVRE
;
A
#
# COMPACT_ATOMS: atom_id res chain seq x y z
N MET A 1 -55.23 -6.01 -31.91
CA MET A 1 -54.75 -5.87 -30.52
C MET A 1 -53.37 -6.51 -30.29
N THR A 2 -52.60 -6.84 -31.32
CA THR A 2 -51.36 -7.65 -31.23
C THR A 2 -50.05 -6.87 -31.43
N VAL A 3 -50.10 -5.58 -31.78
CA VAL A 3 -48.91 -4.76 -32.09
C VAL A 3 -48.28 -4.13 -30.83
N GLN A 4 -48.98 -4.13 -29.70
CA GLN A 4 -48.55 -3.44 -28.48
C GLN A 4 -47.58 -4.29 -27.61
N ALA A 5 -47.59 -5.62 -27.79
CA ALA A 5 -46.73 -6.54 -27.03
C ALA A 5 -45.27 -6.49 -27.51
N THR A 6 -45.03 -6.52 -28.82
CA THR A 6 -43.69 -6.53 -29.42
C THR A 6 -42.84 -5.29 -29.11
N ARG A 7 -43.49 -4.13 -28.90
CA ARG A 7 -42.79 -2.88 -28.58
C ARG A 7 -42.32 -2.83 -27.12
N GLY A 8 -43.03 -3.49 -26.20
CA GLY A 8 -42.62 -3.59 -24.79
C GLY A 8 -41.37 -4.45 -24.62
N ASP A 9 -41.29 -5.55 -25.37
CA ASP A 9 -40.19 -6.51 -25.30
C ASP A 9 -38.89 -5.93 -25.86
N ALA A 10 -38.99 -5.14 -26.95
CA ALA A 10 -37.84 -4.45 -27.54
C ALA A 10 -37.25 -3.37 -26.61
N LEU A 11 -38.09 -2.62 -25.90
CA LEU A 11 -37.64 -1.60 -24.94
C LEU A 11 -37.04 -2.23 -23.68
N ALA A 12 -37.57 -3.37 -23.23
CA ALA A 12 -37.00 -4.13 -22.12
C ALA A 12 -35.62 -4.72 -22.49
N ALA A 13 -35.46 -5.20 -23.72
CA ALA A 13 -34.19 -5.70 -24.26
C ALA A 13 -33.14 -4.59 -24.41
N GLU A 14 -33.52 -3.40 -24.88
CA GLU A 14 -32.61 -2.25 -24.96
C GLU A 14 -32.20 -1.72 -23.57
N ALA A 15 -33.11 -1.75 -22.60
CA ALA A 15 -32.81 -1.34 -21.22
C ALA A 15 -31.82 -2.31 -20.55
N THR A 16 -32.02 -3.62 -20.70
CA THR A 16 -31.07 -4.63 -20.19
C THR A 16 -29.73 -4.60 -20.93
N ALA A 17 -29.71 -4.39 -22.24
CA ALA A 17 -28.47 -4.23 -23.01
C ALA A 17 -27.67 -2.99 -22.59
N ARG A 18 -28.34 -1.87 -22.33
CA ARG A 18 -27.70 -0.64 -21.81
C ARG A 18 -27.18 -0.80 -20.38
N GLU A 19 -27.86 -1.58 -19.55
CA GLU A 19 -27.45 -1.86 -18.17
C GLU A 19 -26.24 -2.82 -18.10
N VAL A 20 -26.21 -3.83 -18.96
CA VAL A 20 -25.05 -4.73 -19.13
C VAL A 20 -23.83 -3.98 -19.68
N MET A 21 -24.02 -3.03 -20.61
CA MET A 21 -22.92 -2.19 -21.12
C MET A 21 -22.42 -1.14 -20.11
N GLY A 22 -23.26 -0.66 -19.18
CA GLY A 22 -22.91 0.40 -18.23
C GLY A 22 -22.20 -0.06 -16.94
N SER A 23 -22.21 -1.37 -16.65
CA SER A 23 -21.73 -1.92 -15.37
C SER A 23 -20.31 -2.53 -15.40
N GLY A 24 -19.69 -2.64 -16.58
CA GLY A 24 -18.39 -3.32 -16.77
C GLY A 24 -17.15 -2.49 -16.38
N GLY A 25 -17.17 -1.17 -16.61
CA GLY A 25 -15.96 -0.34 -16.50
C GLY A 25 -15.44 -0.15 -15.06
N ARG A 26 -16.34 -0.11 -14.07
CA ARG A 26 -15.95 0.13 -12.66
C ARG A 26 -15.54 -1.14 -11.93
N ARG A 27 -16.07 -2.30 -12.33
CA ARG A 27 -15.66 -3.61 -11.82
C ARG A 27 -14.25 -3.97 -12.27
N TRP A 28 -13.91 -3.74 -13.54
CA TRP A 28 -12.54 -3.90 -14.04
C TRP A 28 -11.53 -3.15 -13.16
N LEU A 29 -11.79 -1.88 -12.85
CA LEU A 29 -10.87 -1.05 -12.06
C LEU A 29 -10.65 -1.61 -10.65
N THR A 30 -11.70 -2.15 -10.00
CA THR A 30 -11.55 -2.83 -8.70
C THR A 30 -10.68 -4.07 -8.81
N TYR A 31 -10.89 -4.92 -9.82
CA TYR A 31 -10.07 -6.11 -10.02
C TYR A 31 -8.61 -5.76 -10.36
N ALA A 32 -8.38 -4.74 -11.18
CA ALA A 32 -7.05 -4.23 -11.49
C ALA A 32 -6.36 -3.65 -10.25
N GLY A 33 -7.09 -2.94 -9.39
CA GLY A 33 -6.58 -2.44 -8.12
C GLY A 33 -6.17 -3.56 -7.17
N ILE A 34 -7.01 -4.57 -6.99
CA ILE A 34 -6.70 -5.75 -6.15
C ILE A 34 -5.49 -6.50 -6.71
N ALA A 35 -5.44 -6.72 -8.03
CA ALA A 35 -4.30 -7.37 -8.68
C ALA A 35 -2.99 -6.57 -8.45
N THR A 36 -3.07 -5.24 -8.54
CA THR A 36 -1.92 -4.35 -8.28
C THR A 36 -1.45 -4.45 -6.83
N VAL A 37 -2.36 -4.49 -5.85
CA VAL A 37 -2.01 -4.67 -4.43
C VAL A 37 -1.33 -6.01 -4.19
N ILE A 38 -1.87 -7.10 -4.75
CA ILE A 38 -1.28 -8.44 -4.62
C ILE A 38 0.12 -8.47 -5.25
N LEU A 39 0.27 -7.90 -6.44
CA LEU A 39 1.57 -7.78 -7.12
C LEU A 39 2.57 -6.96 -6.30
N ALA A 40 2.14 -5.85 -5.70
CA ALA A 40 2.99 -5.02 -4.86
C ALA A 40 3.44 -5.75 -3.59
N ILE A 41 2.53 -6.47 -2.92
CA ILE A 41 2.87 -7.30 -1.75
C ILE A 41 3.86 -8.41 -2.15
N ALA A 42 3.60 -9.10 -3.26
CA ALA A 42 4.48 -10.16 -3.77
C ALA A 42 5.87 -9.60 -4.14
N SER A 43 5.91 -8.45 -4.79
CA SER A 43 7.15 -7.76 -5.15
C SER A 43 7.93 -7.34 -3.90
N GLY A 44 7.27 -6.79 -2.87
CA GLY A 44 7.89 -6.42 -1.61
C GLY A 44 8.47 -7.64 -0.86
N ALA A 45 7.71 -8.73 -0.79
CA ALA A 45 8.18 -9.99 -0.20
C ALA A 45 9.39 -10.56 -0.95
N GLY A 46 9.34 -10.59 -2.29
CA GLY A 46 10.48 -11.03 -3.10
C GLY A 46 11.71 -10.14 -2.89
N SER A 47 11.51 -8.83 -2.78
CA SER A 47 12.60 -7.87 -2.51
C SER A 47 13.25 -8.12 -1.16
N PHE A 48 12.44 -8.39 -0.13
CA PHE A 48 12.92 -8.75 1.19
C PHE A 48 13.76 -10.05 1.15
N MET A 49 13.27 -11.09 0.47
CA MET A 49 14.01 -12.36 0.32
C MET A 49 15.35 -12.22 -0.40
N VAL A 50 15.43 -11.34 -1.41
CA VAL A 50 16.69 -11.01 -2.09
C VAL A 50 17.65 -10.30 -1.15
N MET A 51 17.16 -9.34 -0.36
CA MET A 51 18.00 -8.54 0.52
C MET A 51 18.49 -9.30 1.76
N THR A 52 17.72 -10.28 2.25
CA THR A 52 18.14 -11.17 3.35
C THR A 52 19.03 -12.32 2.90
N GLY A 53 19.36 -12.42 1.60
CA GLY A 53 20.22 -13.50 1.08
C GLY A 53 19.57 -14.88 1.08
N LEU A 54 18.23 -14.96 1.16
CA LEU A 54 17.47 -16.22 1.06
C LEU A 54 17.36 -16.72 -0.39
N THR A 55 17.90 -15.96 -1.36
CA THR A 55 17.98 -16.33 -2.77
C THR A 55 19.44 -16.37 -3.23
N PRO A 56 19.79 -17.23 -4.20
CA PRO A 56 21.16 -17.34 -4.72
C PRO A 56 21.61 -16.14 -5.57
N LEU A 57 20.82 -15.05 -5.62
CA LEU A 57 21.17 -13.81 -6.31
C LEU A 57 22.12 -13.02 -5.42
N THR A 58 23.36 -12.79 -5.88
CA THR A 58 24.28 -11.88 -5.18
C THR A 58 23.71 -10.46 -5.22
N PRO A 59 23.44 -9.83 -4.06
CA PRO A 59 22.90 -8.47 -3.99
C PRO A 59 23.95 -7.45 -4.43
N THR A 60 24.15 -7.37 -5.74
CA THR A 60 25.01 -6.38 -6.40
C THR A 60 24.27 -5.04 -6.46
N LYS A 61 24.99 -3.91 -6.40
CA LYS A 61 24.43 -2.55 -6.45
C LYS A 61 23.33 -2.37 -7.52
N ASN A 62 23.55 -2.92 -8.72
CA ASN A 62 22.59 -2.83 -9.82
C ASN A 62 21.28 -3.58 -9.55
N VAL A 63 21.35 -4.75 -8.92
CA VAL A 63 20.16 -5.56 -8.57
C VAL A 63 19.34 -4.85 -7.50
N VAL A 64 20.00 -4.31 -6.46
CA VAL A 64 19.33 -3.58 -5.39
C VAL A 64 18.64 -2.33 -5.92
N ILE A 65 19.31 -1.55 -6.78
CA ILE A 65 18.72 -0.36 -7.40
C ILE A 65 17.54 -0.74 -8.30
N ALA A 66 17.66 -1.79 -9.13
CA ALA A 66 16.57 -2.23 -9.99
C ALA A 66 15.34 -2.66 -9.17
N ILE A 67 15.54 -3.44 -8.10
CA ILE A 67 14.47 -3.85 -7.19
C ILE A 67 13.84 -2.64 -6.49
N ALA A 68 14.65 -1.67 -6.05
CA ALA A 68 14.15 -0.44 -5.44
C ALA A 68 13.27 0.37 -6.40
N ILE A 69 13.70 0.50 -7.67
CA ILE A 69 12.92 1.19 -8.71
C ILE A 69 11.59 0.47 -8.98
N ILE A 70 11.59 -0.86 -9.05
CA ILE A 70 10.37 -1.66 -9.25
C ILE A 70 9.39 -1.44 -8.10
N ASN A 71 9.85 -1.53 -6.84
CA ASN A 71 9.01 -1.25 -5.69
C ASN A 71 8.49 0.19 -5.69
N LEU A 72 9.34 1.16 -6.02
CA LEU A 72 8.94 2.56 -6.11
C LEU A 72 7.83 2.75 -7.15
N ALA A 73 7.94 2.10 -8.32
CA ALA A 73 6.90 2.13 -9.34
C ALA A 73 5.57 1.55 -8.84
N PHE A 74 5.59 0.42 -8.12
CA PHE A 74 4.39 -0.15 -7.51
C PHE A 74 3.77 0.80 -6.47
N VAL A 75 4.59 1.40 -5.60
CA VAL A 75 4.13 2.36 -4.59
C VAL A 75 3.47 3.57 -5.25
N LEU A 76 4.11 4.16 -6.26
CA LEU A 76 3.55 5.31 -6.99
C LEU A 76 2.24 4.93 -7.70
N GLY A 77 2.19 3.75 -8.33
CA GLY A 77 0.98 3.24 -8.97
C GLY A 77 -0.18 3.07 -7.98
N LEU A 78 0.09 2.49 -6.81
CA LEU A 78 -0.89 2.34 -5.73
C LEU A 78 -1.36 3.68 -5.19
N VAL A 79 -0.44 4.60 -4.89
CA VAL A 79 -0.79 5.95 -4.42
C VAL A 79 -1.66 6.68 -5.43
N GLY A 80 -1.31 6.60 -6.72
CA GLY A 80 -2.11 7.16 -7.81
C GLY A 80 -3.51 6.56 -7.87
N LEU A 81 -3.63 5.23 -7.82
CA LEU A 81 -4.91 4.52 -7.84
C LEU A 81 -5.80 4.88 -6.62
N ILE A 82 -5.21 4.88 -5.43
CA ILE A 82 -5.89 5.25 -4.18
C ILE A 82 -6.38 6.71 -4.25
N THR A 83 -5.53 7.63 -4.72
CA THR A 83 -5.87 9.06 -4.82
C THR A 83 -6.97 9.29 -5.85
N PHE A 84 -6.90 8.62 -7.00
CA PHE A 84 -7.91 8.71 -8.05
C PHE A 84 -9.27 8.21 -7.57
N GLU A 85 -9.30 7.04 -6.93
CA GLU A 85 -10.53 6.47 -6.36
C GLU A 85 -11.08 7.36 -5.25
N ALA A 86 -10.23 7.84 -4.34
CA ALA A 86 -10.61 8.77 -3.29
C ALA A 86 -11.22 10.06 -3.86
N TRP A 87 -10.63 10.61 -4.93
CA TRP A 87 -11.13 11.81 -5.60
C TRP A 87 -12.49 11.58 -6.27
N LEU A 88 -12.66 10.44 -6.96
CA LEU A 88 -13.93 10.05 -7.57
C LEU A 88 -15.03 9.88 -6.50
N VAL A 89 -14.71 9.22 -5.39
CA VAL A 89 -15.62 9.04 -4.26
C VAL A 89 -15.97 10.40 -3.62
N LEU A 90 -15.01 11.29 -3.42
CA LEU A 90 -15.25 12.64 -2.92
C LEU A 90 -16.19 13.42 -3.85
N ARG A 91 -15.97 13.34 -5.18
CA ARG A 91 -16.79 14.03 -6.17
C ARG A 91 -18.23 13.47 -6.21
N ALA A 92 -18.39 12.15 -6.15
CA ALA A 92 -19.69 11.49 -6.06
C ALA A 92 -20.44 11.86 -4.75
N ARG A 93 -19.70 12.03 -3.64
CA ARG A 93 -20.26 12.49 -2.37
C ARG A 93 -20.68 13.96 -2.39
N ARG A 94 -20.00 14.83 -3.17
CA ARG A 94 -20.37 16.25 -3.30
C ARG A 94 -21.66 16.47 -4.11
N LEU A 95 -22.00 15.59 -5.05
CA LEU A 95 -23.19 15.71 -5.90
C LEU A 95 -24.47 15.15 -5.27
N ARG A 96 -24.37 14.25 -4.27
CA ARG A 96 -25.53 13.79 -3.47
C ARG A 96 -25.79 14.73 -2.30
N LYS A 97 -26.23 15.95 -2.61
CA LYS A 97 -26.88 16.80 -1.62
C LYS A 97 -28.19 16.13 -1.16
N ALA A 98 -28.40 16.09 0.16
CA ALA A 98 -29.63 15.74 0.89
C ALA A 98 -29.85 14.32 1.45
N ALA A 99 -29.03 13.29 1.16
CA ALA A 99 -29.22 11.96 1.78
C ALA A 99 -28.28 11.74 2.99
N SER A 100 -28.75 12.16 4.17
CA SER A 100 -28.29 11.79 5.53
C SER A 100 -26.92 12.31 6.00
N ARG A 101 -26.95 13.48 6.66
CA ARG A 101 -25.84 14.00 7.48
C ARG A 101 -25.42 13.02 8.60
N LEU A 102 -26.33 12.12 9.02
CA LEU A 102 -26.07 11.14 10.08
C LEU A 102 -25.08 10.06 9.65
N HIS A 103 -25.25 9.48 8.46
CA HIS A 103 -24.42 8.35 8.03
C HIS A 103 -22.97 8.79 7.78
N VAL A 104 -22.76 10.03 7.32
CA VAL A 104 -21.42 10.60 7.13
C VAL A 104 -20.73 10.87 8.46
N GLN A 105 -21.45 11.36 9.48
CA GLN A 105 -20.88 11.54 10.82
C GLN A 105 -20.45 10.20 11.44
N ILE A 106 -21.25 9.15 11.28
CA ILE A 106 -20.91 7.80 11.77
C ILE A 106 -19.69 7.24 11.04
N ILE A 107 -19.63 7.36 9.71
CA ILE A 107 -18.47 6.92 8.92
C ILE A 107 -17.21 7.69 9.34
N ALA A 108 -17.31 9.00 9.59
CA ALA A 108 -16.18 9.80 10.04
C ALA A 108 -15.66 9.36 11.42
N LEU A 109 -16.56 9.12 12.38
CA LEU A 109 -16.20 8.58 13.70
C LEU A 109 -15.57 7.18 13.58
N PHE A 110 -16.10 6.34 12.71
CA PHE A 110 -15.57 5.00 12.45
C PHE A 110 -14.16 5.05 11.84
N CYS A 111 -13.93 5.89 10.83
CA CYS A 111 -12.60 6.08 10.25
C CYS A 111 -11.59 6.59 11.29
N LEU A 112 -12.00 7.50 12.17
CA LEU A 112 -11.16 8.01 13.25
C LEU A 112 -10.72 6.87 14.19
N VAL A 113 -11.68 6.07 14.67
CA VAL A 113 -11.42 4.94 15.57
C VAL A 113 -10.62 3.83 14.87
N ALA A 114 -10.89 3.57 13.60
CA ALA A 114 -10.16 2.59 12.80
C ALA A 114 -8.72 3.02 12.47
N ALA A 115 -8.46 4.33 12.34
CA ALA A 115 -7.12 4.86 12.10
C ALA A 115 -6.27 4.95 13.38
N ALA A 116 -6.90 5.08 14.55
CA ALA A 116 -6.21 5.16 15.85
C ALA A 116 -5.15 4.05 16.08
N PRO A 117 -5.42 2.74 15.85
CA PRO A 117 -4.41 1.71 16.06
C PRO A 117 -3.20 1.83 15.10
N ALA A 118 -3.42 2.24 13.86
CA ALA A 118 -2.33 2.44 12.90
C ALA A 118 -1.43 3.62 13.30
N ILE A 119 -2.03 4.73 13.74
CA ILE A 119 -1.28 5.90 14.23
C ILE A 119 -0.48 5.54 15.49
N LEU A 120 -1.10 4.84 16.44
CA LEU A 120 -0.42 4.37 17.64
C LEU A 120 0.75 3.46 17.30
N LEU A 121 0.55 2.50 16.38
CA LEU A 121 1.60 1.61 15.90
C LEU A 121 2.77 2.38 15.28
N ALA A 122 2.49 3.41 14.46
CA ALA A 122 3.51 4.23 13.84
C ALA A 122 4.38 4.97 14.88
N VAL A 123 3.74 5.54 15.91
CA VAL A 123 4.46 6.22 17.01
C VAL A 123 5.31 5.23 17.80
N ILE A 124 4.73 4.09 18.22
CA ILE A 124 5.45 3.07 18.99
C ILE A 124 6.63 2.50 18.18
N ALA A 125 6.41 2.21 16.89
CA ALA A 125 7.43 1.67 16.01
C ALA A 125 8.58 2.66 15.81
N SER A 126 8.30 3.95 15.57
CA SER A 126 9.33 4.99 15.47
C SER A 126 10.18 5.05 16.74
N VAL A 127 9.52 5.16 17.90
CA VAL A 127 10.21 5.27 19.18
C VAL A 127 11.02 4.01 19.51
N THR A 128 10.47 2.83 19.22
CA THR A 128 11.16 1.55 19.44
C THR A 128 12.35 1.40 18.50
N LEU A 129 12.21 1.82 17.25
CA LEU A 129 13.27 1.76 16.26
C LEU A 129 14.42 2.69 16.64
N ASP A 130 14.14 3.95 16.96
CA ASP A 130 15.15 4.93 17.36
C ASP A 130 15.95 4.42 18.57
N ARG A 131 15.26 4.00 19.63
CA ARG A 131 15.94 3.49 20.84
C ARG A 131 16.63 2.14 20.64
N GLY A 132 16.05 1.27 19.82
CA GLY A 132 16.62 -0.04 19.53
C GLY A 132 17.90 0.09 18.71
N LEU A 133 17.87 0.94 17.68
CA LEU A 133 19.03 1.24 16.85
C LEU A 133 20.11 1.96 17.65
N ASP A 134 19.77 3.04 18.37
CA ASP A 134 20.76 3.83 19.11
C ASP A 134 21.51 3.00 20.15
N ARG A 135 20.81 2.16 20.93
CA ARG A 135 21.46 1.29 21.92
C ARG A 135 22.34 0.23 21.28
N TRP A 136 21.86 -0.41 20.23
CA TRP A 136 22.62 -1.45 19.54
C TRP A 136 23.87 -0.87 18.85
N PHE A 137 23.77 0.35 18.32
CA PHE A 137 24.91 1.05 17.73
C PHE A 137 25.88 1.55 18.79
N GLU A 138 25.42 2.06 19.93
CA GLU A 138 26.28 2.52 21.01
C GLU A 138 27.10 1.37 21.60
N GLU A 139 26.45 0.27 21.99
CA GLU A 139 27.13 -0.89 22.57
C GLU A 139 28.12 -1.53 21.59
N ARG A 140 27.69 -1.78 20.36
CA ARG A 140 28.52 -2.48 19.37
C ARG A 140 29.69 -1.63 18.89
N THR A 141 29.49 -0.34 18.67
CA THR A 141 30.56 0.57 18.22
C THR A 141 31.59 0.76 19.32
N ARG A 142 31.15 0.92 20.58
CA ARG A 142 32.04 1.05 21.73
C ARG A 142 32.90 -0.21 21.93
N ALA A 143 32.28 -1.39 21.86
CA ALA A 143 33.00 -2.65 21.94
C ALA A 143 34.04 -2.82 20.82
N ILE A 144 33.75 -2.41 19.59
CA ILE A 144 34.71 -2.46 18.48
C ILE A 144 35.90 -1.52 18.72
N ILE A 145 35.65 -0.30 19.22
CA ILE A 145 36.70 0.69 19.52
C ILE A 145 37.60 0.21 20.67
N ASP A 146 37.02 -0.28 21.76
CA ASP A 146 37.76 -0.77 22.92
C ASP A 146 38.62 -2.01 22.58
N ASN A 147 38.09 -2.92 21.78
CA ASN A 147 38.85 -4.07 21.26
C ASN A 147 39.99 -3.61 20.35
N SER A 148 39.75 -2.61 19.48
CA SER A 148 40.78 -2.06 18.60
C SER A 148 41.93 -1.40 19.40
N LEU A 149 41.60 -0.66 20.47
CA LEU A 149 42.59 -0.08 21.39
C LEU A 149 43.38 -1.15 22.14
N THR A 150 42.73 -2.25 22.53
CA THR A 150 43.37 -3.37 23.22
C THR A 150 44.39 -4.05 22.31
N VAL A 151 44.03 -4.33 21.05
CA VAL A 151 44.94 -4.92 20.05
C VAL A 151 46.11 -3.98 19.74
N ALA A 152 45.84 -2.68 19.56
CA ALA A 152 46.90 -1.69 19.33
C ALA A 152 47.88 -1.58 20.52
N ARG A 153 47.38 -1.65 21.75
CA ARG A 153 48.22 -1.66 22.96
C ARG A 153 49.00 -2.96 23.15
N ALA A 154 48.49 -4.09 22.66
CA ALA A 154 49.22 -5.35 22.65
C ALA A 154 50.43 -5.26 21.70
N TYR A 155 50.24 -4.70 20.49
CA TYR A 155 51.31 -4.56 19.50
C TYR A 155 52.43 -3.56 19.84
N VAL A 156 52.19 -2.63 20.77
CA VAL A 156 53.21 -1.66 21.23
C VAL A 156 53.98 -2.18 22.45
N ARG A 157 53.43 -3.16 23.15
CA ARG A 157 53.99 -3.72 24.39
C ARG A 157 54.77 -5.01 24.15
N GLU A 158 54.69 -5.52 22.93
CA GLU A 158 55.43 -6.65 22.37
C GLU A 158 56.35 -6.11 21.28
#